data_AF-A0A7X9AL85-F1
#
_entry.id   AF-A0A7X9AL85-F1
#
_cell.length_a   1.000
_cell.length_b   1.000
_cell.length_c   1.000
_cell.angle_alpha   90.00
_cell.angle_beta   90.00
_cell.angle_gamma   90.00
#
_symmetry.space_group_name_H-M   'P 1'
#
loop_
_entity.id
_entity.type
_entity.pdbx_description
1 polymer ?
#
loop_
_entity_poly.entity_id
_entity_poly.type
_entity_poly.pdbx_seq_one_letter_code
_entity_poly.pdbx_strand_id
1 'polypeptide(L)'
;MLLSAFKVFDTIKEVDAVNNAEMLPIVDYIDTSDISNIRFSLQTRVTVNLGKAEELHYKINAAASIFTKNIKKTERGTLDFSVGRDPVFTPESGG
;
A
#
# COMPACT_ATOMS: atom_id res chain seq x y z
N MET A 1 -11.47 15.69 -9.25
CA MET A 1 -11.45 14.40 -9.96
C MET A 1 -11.48 13.33 -8.87
N LEU A 2 -12.52 12.49 -8.80
CA LEU A 2 -12.53 11.36 -7.87
C LEU A 2 -11.41 10.40 -8.30
N LEU A 3 -10.45 10.12 -7.42
CA LEU A 3 -9.50 9.03 -7.68
C LEU A 3 -10.31 7.73 -7.64
N SER A 4 -10.31 6.97 -8.74
CA SER A 4 -10.93 5.67 -8.76
C SER A 4 -9.98 4.61 -8.20
N ALA A 5 -10.53 3.56 -7.58
CA ALA A 5 -9.78 2.35 -7.23
C ALA A 5 -8.99 1.79 -8.44
N PHE A 6 -9.50 2.01 -9.66
CA PHE A 6 -8.82 1.64 -10.91
C PHE A 6 -7.48 2.35 -11.08
N LYS A 7 -7.36 3.64 -10.72
CA LYS A 7 -6.07 4.35 -10.82
C LYS A 7 -5.02 3.77 -9.87
N VAL A 8 -5.43 3.38 -8.66
CA VAL A 8 -4.53 2.70 -7.71
C VAL A 8 -4.13 1.32 -8.26
N PHE A 9 -5.09 0.55 -8.77
CA PHE A 9 -4.85 -0.75 -9.39
C PHE A 9 -3.87 -0.67 -10.57
N ASP A 10 -4.06 0.27 -11.49
CA ASP A 10 -3.18 0.48 -12.64
C ASP A 10 -1.77 0.83 -12.18
N THR A 11 -1.62 1.70 -11.20
CA THR A 11 -0.29 2.05 -10.68
C THR A 11 0.40 0.88 -9.99
N ILE A 12 -0.33 0.01 -9.28
CA ILE A 12 0.23 -1.25 -8.76
C ILE A 12 0.73 -2.13 -9.91
N LYS A 13 -0.09 -2.31 -10.95
CA LYS A 13 0.26 -3.10 -12.14
C LYS A 13 1.49 -2.54 -12.86
N GLU A 14 1.60 -1.22 -12.99
CA GLU A 14 2.76 -0.55 -13.57
C GLU A 14 4.03 -0.76 -12.73
N VAL A 15 3.93 -0.65 -11.41
CA VAL A 15 5.05 -0.90 -10.48
C VAL A 15 5.52 -2.35 -10.55
N ASP A 16 4.59 -3.32 -10.59
CA ASP A 16 4.92 -4.74 -10.75
C ASP A 16 5.69 -4.99 -12.06
N ALA A 17 5.23 -4.40 -13.17
CA ALA A 17 5.88 -4.54 -14.47
C ALA A 17 7.30 -3.96 -14.52
N VAL A 18 7.56 -2.84 -13.82
CA VAL A 18 8.88 -2.18 -13.80
C VAL A 18 9.86 -2.89 -12.87
N ASN A 19 9.40 -3.33 -11.69
CA ASN A 19 10.28 -3.86 -10.65
C ASN A 19 10.36 -5.39 -10.63
N ASN A 20 9.63 -6.07 -11.52
CA ASN A 20 9.39 -7.51 -11.44
C ASN A 20 8.88 -7.91 -10.04
N ALA A 21 8.04 -7.04 -9.46
CA ALA A 21 7.39 -7.28 -8.18
C ALA A 21 6.09 -8.07 -8.41
N GLU A 22 5.65 -8.80 -7.39
CA GLU A 22 4.40 -9.56 -7.42
C GLU A 22 3.44 -9.02 -6.36
N MET A 23 3.21 -7.70 -6.35
CA MET A 23 2.32 -7.09 -5.36
C MET A 23 0.85 -7.27 -5.73
N LEU A 24 0.49 -7.14 -7.01
CA LEU A 24 -0.91 -7.24 -7.46
C LEU A 24 -1.58 -8.58 -7.08
N PRO A 25 -0.94 -9.76 -7.22
CA PRO A 25 -1.55 -11.04 -6.83
C PRO A 25 -1.85 -11.18 -5.33
N ILE A 26 -1.26 -10.32 -4.49
CA ILE A 26 -1.42 -10.38 -3.04
C ILE A 26 -2.28 -9.22 -2.50
N VAL A 27 -2.83 -8.37 -3.37
CA VAL A 27 -3.79 -7.32 -3.00
C VAL A 27 -5.18 -7.94 -2.79
N ASP A 28 -5.78 -7.72 -1.62
CA ASP A 28 -7.12 -8.24 -1.32
C ASP A 28 -8.23 -7.28 -1.74
N TYR A 29 -8.03 -5.99 -1.48
CA TYR A 29 -8.96 -4.93 -1.83
C TYR A 29 -8.25 -3.59 -1.97
N ILE A 30 -8.92 -2.66 -2.67
CA ILE A 30 -8.55 -1.24 -2.77
C ILE A 30 -9.74 -0.43 -2.28
N ASP A 31 -9.51 0.47 -1.33
CA ASP A 31 -10.49 1.39 -0.78
C ASP A 31 -10.12 2.83 -1.14
N THR A 32 -11.04 3.50 -1.83
CA THR A 32 -10.92 4.91 -2.25
C THR A 32 -12.11 5.75 -1.76
N SER A 33 -12.87 5.22 -0.78
CA SER A 33 -14.05 5.89 -0.23
C SER A 33 -13.70 7.19 0.52
N ASP A 34 -12.49 7.27 1.09
CA ASP A 34 -11.92 8.46 1.70
C ASP A 34 -10.71 8.97 0.89
N ILE A 35 -10.86 10.13 0.26
CA ILE A 35 -9.82 10.76 -0.56
C ILE A 35 -8.59 11.21 0.24
N SER A 36 -8.70 11.33 1.57
CA SER A 36 -7.59 11.64 2.46
C SER A 36 -6.88 10.39 2.96
N ASN A 37 -7.48 9.21 2.79
CA ASN A 37 -6.97 7.93 3.25
C ASN A 37 -7.26 6.83 2.23
N ILE A 38 -6.65 6.93 1.05
CA ILE A 38 -6.71 5.87 0.05
C ILE A 38 -5.92 4.67 0.58
N ARG A 39 -6.52 3.48 0.57
CA ARG A 39 -5.95 2.27 1.17
C ARG A 39 -5.99 1.08 0.22
N PHE A 40 -5.09 0.13 0.45
CA PHE A 40 -5.24 -1.22 -0.07
C PHE A 40 -4.74 -2.23 0.96
N SER A 41 -5.25 -3.46 0.91
CA SER A 41 -4.83 -4.55 1.79
C SER A 41 -3.92 -5.51 1.06
N LEU A 42 -2.93 -6.04 1.77
CA LEU A 42 -2.03 -7.09 1.33
C LEU A 42 -2.19 -8.34 2.21
N GLN A 43 -2.53 -9.47 1.59
CA GLN A 43 -2.65 -10.80 2.18
C GLN A 43 -3.50 -10.86 3.46
N THR A 44 -4.52 -10.02 3.57
CA THR A 44 -5.42 -9.81 4.72
C THR A 44 -4.68 -9.51 6.04
N ARG A 45 -3.44 -9.02 5.95
CA ARG A 45 -2.53 -8.83 7.09
C ARG A 45 -1.99 -7.42 7.22
N VAL A 46 -1.70 -6.76 6.10
CA VAL A 46 -1.12 -5.42 6.09
C VAL A 46 -2.03 -4.47 5.34
N THR A 47 -2.48 -3.41 6.01
CA THR A 47 -3.16 -2.29 5.36
C THR A 47 -2.13 -1.26 4.97
N VAL A 48 -2.08 -0.88 3.69
CA VAL A 48 -1.26 0.25 3.23
C VAL A 48 -2.16 1.47 3.14
N ASN A 49 -1.90 2.49 3.95
CA ASN A 49 -2.57 3.79 3.87
C ASN A 49 -1.70 4.75 3.05
N LEU A 50 -2.11 5.04 1.82
CA LEU A 50 -1.42 5.95 0.91
C LEU A 50 -1.66 7.43 1.26
N GLY A 51 -2.62 7.72 2.14
CA GLY A 51 -3.11 9.07 2.37
C GLY A 51 -3.78 9.61 1.10
N LYS A 52 -3.38 10.81 0.68
CA LYS A 52 -3.86 11.45 -0.57
C LYS A 52 -3.23 10.82 -1.82
N ALA A 53 -3.90 11.01 -2.96
CA ALA A 53 -3.53 10.51 -4.28
C ALA A 53 -2.22 11.05 -4.89
N GLU A 54 -1.52 11.92 -4.18
CA GLU A 54 -0.23 12.46 -4.62
C GLU A 54 0.84 11.36 -4.54
N GLU A 55 1.74 11.36 -5.53
CA GLU A 55 2.93 10.49 -5.55
C GLU A 55 2.64 8.98 -5.47
N LEU A 56 1.51 8.52 -6.04
CA LEU A 56 1.09 7.11 -5.99
C LEU A 56 2.20 6.12 -6.40
N HIS A 57 2.92 6.38 -7.49
CA HIS A 57 4.03 5.51 -7.91
C HIS A 57 5.11 5.36 -6.84
N TYR A 58 5.53 6.46 -6.24
CA TYR A 58 6.53 6.44 -5.18
C TYR A 58 6.02 5.64 -3.97
N LYS A 59 4.81 5.96 -3.49
CA LYS A 59 4.24 5.32 -2.30
C LYS A 59 4.01 3.83 -2.50
N ILE A 60 3.47 3.43 -3.65
CA ILE A 60 3.22 2.03 -4.00
C ILE A 60 4.53 1.27 -4.17
N ASN A 61 5.53 1.85 -4.83
CA ASN A 61 6.85 1.24 -4.98
C ASN A 61 7.56 1.07 -3.62
N ALA A 62 7.50 2.10 -2.76
CA ALA A 62 8.03 2.03 -1.41
C ALA A 62 7.29 0.97 -0.57
N ALA A 63 5.96 0.90 -0.67
CA ALA A 63 5.16 -0.11 0.01
C ALA A 63 5.55 -1.53 -0.40
N ALA A 64 5.72 -1.79 -1.71
CA ALA A 64 6.19 -3.08 -2.20
C ALA A 64 7.57 -3.44 -1.62
N SER A 65 8.54 -2.50 -1.66
CA SER A 65 9.88 -2.75 -1.11
C SER A 65 9.86 -3.00 0.39
N ILE A 66 9.12 -2.22 1.17
CA ILE A 66 9.00 -2.36 2.64
C ILE A 66 8.31 -3.68 2.99
N PHE A 67 7.19 -3.99 2.33
CA PHE A 67 6.44 -5.23 2.58
C PHE A 67 7.31 -6.46 2.32
N THR A 68 8.05 -6.49 1.20
CA THR A 68 8.87 -7.65 0.84
C THR A 68 10.13 -7.78 1.70
N LYS A 69 10.75 -6.67 2.12
CA LYS A 69 12.08 -6.70 2.76
C LYS A 69 12.06 -6.52 4.27
N ASN A 70 11.06 -5.83 4.82
CA ASN A 70 11.06 -5.37 6.20
C ASN A 70 9.92 -5.94 7.04
N ILE A 71 8.78 -6.28 6.43
CA ILE A 71 7.63 -6.85 7.14
C ILE A 71 7.69 -8.38 7.05
N LYS A 72 7.75 -9.06 8.20
CA LYS A 72 7.76 -10.52 8.29
C LYS A 72 6.39 -11.08 7.89
N LYS A 73 6.39 -12.32 7.42
CA LYS A 73 5.15 -13.03 7.02
C LYS A 73 4.10 -13.14 8.13
N THR A 74 4.52 -13.11 9.40
CA THR A 74 3.64 -13.18 10.57
C THR A 74 3.16 -11.82 11.06
N GLU A 75 3.81 -10.72 10.63
CA GLU A 75 3.45 -9.39 11.08
C GLU A 75 2.15 -8.94 10.41
N ARG A 76 1.34 -8.26 11.21
CA ARG A 76 0.08 -7.62 10.82
C ARG A 76 0.14 -6.17 11.26
N GLY A 77 -0.51 -5.27 10.53
CA GLY A 77 -0.45 -3.85 10.86
C GLY A 77 -0.78 -2.92 9.72
N THR A 78 -0.48 -1.65 9.95
CA THR A 78 -0.71 -0.58 8.97
C THR A 78 0.62 0.03 8.56
N LEU A 79 0.91 0.05 7.27
CA LEU A 79 1.98 0.85 6.68
C LEU A 79 1.39 2.18 6.21
N ASP A 80 1.69 3.26 6.92
CA ASP A 80 1.03 4.55 6.75
C ASP A 80 1.96 5.60 6.11
N PHE A 81 1.56 6.12 4.95
CA PHE A 81 2.20 7.19 4.19
C PHE A 81 1.51 8.55 4.37
N SER A 82 0.43 8.61 5.14
CA SER A 82 -0.30 9.86 5.43
C SER A 82 0.33 10.67 6.56
N VAL A 83 1.22 10.05 7.34
CA VAL A 83 1.87 10.65 8.50
C VAL A 83 3.27 11.16 8.17
N GLY A 84 3.41 12.47 8.04
CA GLY A 84 4.72 13.10 7.84
C GLY A 84 5.36 12.80 6.48
N ARG A 85 6.69 12.78 6.44
CA ARG A 85 7.47 12.61 5.18
C ARG A 85 7.77 11.15 4.87
N ASP A 86 8.00 10.35 5.90
CA ASP A 86 8.47 8.97 5.78
C ASP A 86 7.36 8.01 6.21
N PRO A 87 7.18 6.87 5.53
CA PRO A 87 6.14 5.92 5.90
C PRO A 87 6.45 5.25 7.24
N VAL A 88 5.40 5.03 8.04
CA VAL A 88 5.50 4.39 9.36
C VAL A 88 4.72 3.09 9.35
N PHE A 89 5.38 1.98 9.72
CA PHE A 89 4.68 0.73 9.98
C PHE A 89 4.29 0.63 11.46
N THR A 90 2.99 0.51 11.72
CA THR A 90 2.43 0.30 13.07
C THR A 90 1.90 -1.14 13.16
N PRO A 91 2.56 -2.04 13.90
CA PRO A 91 2.07 -3.40 14.09
C PRO A 91 0.75 -3.43 14.86
N GLU A 92 -0.13 -4.36 14.51
CA GLU A 92 -1.25 -4.75 15.38
C GLU A 92 -0.68 -5.36 16.67
N SER A 93 -1.26 -5.02 17.83
CA SER A 93 -0.81 -5.59 19.11
C SER A 93 -1.15 -7.08 19.17
N GLY A 94 -0.15 -7.95 19.37
CA GLY A 94 -0.33 -9.40 19.60
C GLY A 94 0.17 -10.34 18.50
N GLY A 95 1.15 -9.92 17.68
CA GLY A 95 1.82 -10.78 16.69
C GLY A 95 2.79 -11.81 17.27
#